data_AF-A0A1Y5YCS0-F1
#
_entry.id   AF-A0A1Y5YCS0-F1
#
_cell.length_a   1.000
_cell.length_b   1.000
_cell.length_c   1.000
_cell.angle_alpha   90.00
_cell.angle_beta   90.00
_cell.angle_gamma   90.00
#
_symmetry.space_group_name_H-M   'P 1'
#
loop_
_entity.id
_entity.type
_entity.pdbx_description
1 polymer ?
#
loop_
_entity_poly.entity_id
_entity_poly.type
_entity_poly.pdbx_seq_one_letter_code
_entity_poly.pdbx_strand_id
1 'polypeptide(L)'
;MSSRVSTTKLPPPLAAVWGSGRLFLVVLGALLVGAFGAVGKTLGGGHPLLEVVVGIVTGVLFVAVGCWSRVRWPGHPIGLLLVFTGYGWLAEDLITSDIAVIFTLGVLLMTASSPLLLHLILAYPSGRLESHAARVVAVSGYVAGFGLTAVGALFSRTDPLICRCPVNLFAVGHDPEVAATLTHVRGAVLVILTILAGFILFGRWRTTTPMRRREMAPFVGTALLLGVVNMLYGIVRWILSVHPHWLLGSLNEIDRVALLALPVAFLIGRLREDAAGAAAIKLFPLLERRPSMTDLRDALAHALGDRRLQLGRWDAPTQCYVDHKGRRLVLPPHGGPRTATQVRCGDRRVAAFVHDSSLSAAPEVVEAIASAVRIALSDTAADDMTRRRTLTGITNREREVLSLMASGLGNRAIAQRLSVSERTVEAHVKNIFRKLELPVTERDNRRVRAVLTFLGSVGLKDPC
;
A
#
# COMPACT_ATOMS: atom_id res chain seq x y z
N MET A 1 24.45 -11.79 -21.24
CA MET A 1 23.62 -11.93 -20.02
C MET A 1 22.31 -11.20 -20.25
N SER A 2 21.23 -11.95 -20.48
CA SER A 2 19.90 -11.45 -20.84
C SER A 2 19.15 -10.98 -19.59
N SER A 3 18.86 -9.68 -19.52
CA SER A 3 17.97 -9.09 -18.51
C SER A 3 16.52 -9.33 -18.90
N ARG A 4 15.82 -10.17 -18.13
CA ARG A 4 14.37 -10.36 -18.25
C ARG A 4 13.66 -9.09 -17.80
N VAL A 5 13.16 -8.31 -18.76
CA VAL A 5 12.17 -7.27 -18.51
C VAL A 5 10.89 -7.96 -18.06
N SER A 6 10.60 -7.88 -16.76
CA SER A 6 9.37 -8.36 -16.14
C SER A 6 8.20 -7.54 -16.67
N THR A 7 7.44 -8.10 -17.61
CA THR A 7 6.15 -7.54 -18.03
C THR A 7 5.23 -7.43 -16.82
N THR A 8 4.94 -6.22 -16.38
CA THR A 8 3.93 -5.92 -15.36
C THR A 8 2.56 -6.31 -15.91
N LYS A 9 2.15 -7.56 -15.67
CA LYS A 9 0.76 -8.00 -15.88
C LYS A 9 -0.14 -7.09 -15.04
N LEU A 10 -1.17 -6.51 -15.64
CA LEU A 10 -2.21 -5.84 -14.87
C LEU A 10 -2.73 -6.79 -13.81
N PRO A 11 -2.98 -6.31 -12.58
CA PRO A 11 -3.53 -7.17 -11.55
C PRO A 11 -4.89 -7.69 -12.01
N PRO A 12 -5.20 -8.97 -11.74
CA PRO A 12 -6.46 -9.57 -12.15
C PRO A 12 -7.65 -8.77 -11.59
N PRO A 13 -8.80 -8.72 -12.31
CA PRO A 13 -10.01 -8.08 -11.79
C PRO A 13 -10.40 -8.71 -10.45
N LEU A 14 -11.02 -7.95 -9.54
CA LEU A 14 -11.39 -8.42 -8.19
C LEU A 14 -12.13 -9.76 -8.20
N ALA A 15 -12.98 -10.02 -9.21
CA ALA A 15 -13.65 -11.32 -9.38
C ALA A 15 -12.68 -12.49 -9.65
N ALA A 16 -11.59 -12.27 -10.37
CA ALA A 16 -10.55 -13.29 -10.61
C ALA A 16 -9.57 -13.45 -9.44
N VAL A 17 -9.39 -12.40 -8.63
CA VAL A 17 -8.64 -12.44 -7.35
C VAL A 17 -9.31 -13.43 -6.39
N TRP A 18 -10.63 -13.27 -6.21
CA TRP A 18 -11.45 -14.13 -5.35
C TRP A 18 -11.79 -15.49 -5.99
N GLY A 19 -11.64 -15.62 -7.31
CA GLY A 19 -11.79 -16.88 -8.04
C GLY A 19 -10.64 -17.88 -7.82
N SER A 20 -9.54 -17.48 -7.18
CA SER A 20 -8.51 -18.44 -6.77
C SER A 20 -8.96 -19.16 -5.49
N GLY A 21 -9.37 -20.42 -5.61
CA GLY A 21 -9.91 -21.20 -4.49
C GLY A 21 -9.04 -21.17 -3.22
N ARG A 22 -7.73 -20.98 -3.35
CA ARG A 22 -6.79 -20.83 -2.22
C ARG A 22 -7.06 -19.59 -1.35
N LEU A 23 -7.38 -18.42 -1.93
CA LEU A 23 -7.64 -17.22 -1.12
C LEU A 23 -9.00 -17.27 -0.45
N PHE A 24 -9.99 -17.84 -1.14
CA PHE A 24 -11.29 -18.12 -0.54
C PHE A 24 -11.16 -19.02 0.69
N LEU A 25 -10.35 -20.09 0.61
CA LEU A 25 -10.11 -20.98 1.74
C LEU A 25 -9.43 -20.27 2.93
N VAL A 26 -8.53 -19.31 2.67
CA VAL A 26 -7.89 -18.52 3.75
C VAL A 26 -8.93 -17.63 4.45
N VAL A 27 -9.75 -16.90 3.70
CA VAL A 27 -10.81 -16.06 4.31
C VAL A 27 -11.86 -16.91 5.02
N LEU A 28 -12.26 -18.05 4.43
CA LEU A 28 -13.17 -19.00 5.06
C LEU A 28 -12.58 -19.56 6.36
N GLY A 29 -11.30 -19.90 6.38
CA GLY A 29 -10.61 -20.33 7.60
C GLY A 29 -10.68 -19.27 8.70
N ALA A 30 -10.47 -17.99 8.36
CA ALA A 30 -10.62 -16.89 9.32
C ALA A 30 -12.06 -16.76 9.84
N LEU A 31 -13.06 -16.90 8.98
CA LEU A 31 -14.47 -16.91 9.38
C LEU A 31 -14.80 -18.08 10.33
N LEU A 32 -14.25 -19.27 10.09
CA LEU A 32 -14.46 -20.44 10.94
C LEU A 32 -13.81 -20.27 12.31
N VAL A 33 -12.57 -19.77 12.38
CA VAL A 33 -11.90 -19.49 13.66
C VAL A 33 -12.64 -18.38 14.42
N GLY A 34 -13.09 -17.34 13.72
CA GLY A 34 -13.90 -16.27 14.33
C GLY A 34 -15.26 -16.77 14.84
N ALA A 35 -15.96 -17.61 14.06
CA ALA A 35 -17.22 -18.21 14.48
C ALA A 35 -17.05 -19.11 15.71
N PHE A 36 -15.95 -19.87 15.77
CA PHE A 36 -15.60 -20.66 16.95
C PHE A 36 -15.45 -19.79 18.21
N GLY A 37 -14.64 -18.72 18.13
CA GLY A 37 -14.49 -17.77 19.25
C GLY A 37 -15.80 -17.08 19.63
N ALA A 38 -16.66 -16.79 18.65
CA ALA A 38 -17.99 -16.21 18.87
C ALA A 38 -18.89 -17.14 19.71
N VAL A 39 -18.90 -18.43 19.36
CA VAL A 39 -19.68 -19.45 20.09
C VAL A 39 -19.17 -19.56 21.52
N GLY A 40 -17.85 -19.65 21.73
CA GLY A 40 -17.27 -19.69 23.08
C GLY A 40 -17.64 -18.47 23.93
N LYS A 41 -17.49 -17.26 23.38
CA LYS A 41 -17.85 -16.01 24.09
C LYS A 41 -19.34 -15.87 24.40
N THR A 42 -20.21 -16.32 23.49
CA THR A 42 -21.68 -16.22 23.67
C THR A 42 -22.21 -17.27 24.64
N LEU A 43 -21.73 -18.51 24.57
CA LEU A 43 -22.10 -19.57 25.52
C LEU A 43 -21.56 -19.29 26.93
N GLY A 44 -20.39 -18.66 27.04
CA GLY A 44 -19.80 -18.27 28.33
C GLY A 44 -20.54 -17.15 29.07
N GLY A 45 -21.49 -16.46 28.42
CA GLY A 45 -22.38 -15.47 29.06
C GLY A 45 -21.74 -14.15 29.51
N GLY A 46 -20.47 -13.89 29.15
CA GLY A 46 -19.69 -12.75 29.67
C GLY A 46 -19.42 -11.60 28.69
N HIS A 47 -19.76 -11.74 27.40
CA HIS A 47 -19.36 -10.77 26.37
C HIS A 47 -20.57 -10.14 25.65
N PRO A 48 -20.61 -8.79 25.53
CA PRO A 48 -21.63 -8.11 24.72
C PRO A 48 -21.57 -8.55 23.25
N LEU A 49 -22.73 -8.65 22.59
CA LEU A 49 -22.80 -9.03 21.17
C LEU A 49 -21.94 -8.12 20.27
N LEU A 50 -21.93 -6.81 20.55
CA LEU A 50 -21.14 -5.85 19.80
C LEU A 50 -19.64 -6.17 19.84
N GLU A 51 -19.11 -6.54 21.01
CA GLU A 51 -17.71 -6.92 21.19
C GLU A 51 -17.35 -8.14 20.34
N VAL A 52 -18.20 -9.16 20.37
CA VAL A 52 -17.99 -10.39 19.61
C VAL A 52 -17.97 -10.09 18.11
N VAL A 53 -18.95 -9.33 17.62
CA VAL A 53 -19.05 -8.98 16.20
C VAL A 53 -17.86 -8.13 15.74
N VAL A 54 -17.50 -7.09 16.50
CA VAL A 54 -16.36 -6.22 16.17
C VAL A 54 -15.04 -7.00 16.15
N GLY A 55 -14.85 -7.93 17.10
CA GLY A 55 -13.66 -8.79 17.14
C GLY A 55 -13.50 -9.64 15.88
N ILE A 56 -14.57 -10.32 15.45
CA ILE A 56 -14.57 -11.17 14.25
C ILE A 56 -14.34 -10.31 12.99
N VAL A 57 -15.08 -9.21 12.86
CA VAL A 57 -14.97 -8.32 11.71
C VAL A 57 -13.54 -7.77 11.60
N THR A 58 -12.92 -7.40 12.72
CA THR A 58 -11.53 -6.93 12.75
C THR A 58 -10.57 -7.98 12.21
N GLY A 59 -10.58 -9.19 12.77
CA GLY A 59 -9.69 -10.26 12.34
C GLY A 59 -9.88 -10.66 10.87
N VAL A 60 -11.12 -10.81 10.43
CA VAL A 60 -11.47 -11.13 9.03
C VAL A 60 -11.06 -10.01 8.09
N LEU A 61 -11.20 -8.74 8.48
CA LEU A 61 -10.79 -7.60 7.67
C LEU A 61 -9.28 -7.57 7.45
N PHE A 62 -8.47 -7.85 8.48
CA PHE A 62 -7.02 -8.01 8.34
C PHE A 62 -6.66 -9.10 7.33
N VAL A 63 -7.30 -10.27 7.44
CA VAL A 63 -7.08 -11.40 6.52
C VAL A 63 -7.49 -11.03 5.09
N ALA A 64 -8.67 -10.45 4.90
CA ALA A 64 -9.17 -10.06 3.59
C ALA A 64 -8.29 -9.00 2.92
N VAL A 65 -7.90 -7.96 3.64
CA VAL A 65 -6.99 -6.90 3.14
C VAL A 65 -5.60 -7.47 2.85
N GLY A 66 -5.10 -8.38 3.69
CA GLY A 66 -3.84 -9.08 3.46
C GLY A 66 -3.84 -9.96 2.21
N CYS A 67 -4.89 -10.77 2.02
CA CYS A 67 -5.13 -11.57 0.82
C CYS A 67 -5.21 -10.69 -0.44
N TRP A 68 -5.98 -9.60 -0.38
CA TRP A 68 -6.09 -8.64 -1.48
C TRP A 68 -4.72 -8.02 -1.81
N SER A 69 -3.96 -7.60 -0.79
CA SER A 69 -2.62 -7.05 -0.94
C SER A 69 -1.66 -8.04 -1.61
N ARG A 70 -1.73 -9.33 -1.26
CA ARG A 70 -0.89 -10.37 -1.88
C ARG A 70 -1.15 -10.57 -3.37
N VAL A 71 -2.39 -10.41 -3.82
CA VAL A 71 -2.70 -10.55 -5.25
C VAL A 71 -2.36 -9.30 -6.03
N ARG A 72 -2.60 -8.13 -5.44
CA ARG A 72 -2.27 -6.85 -6.07
C ARG A 72 -0.75 -6.64 -6.14
N TRP A 73 -0.01 -7.10 -5.14
CA TRP A 73 1.46 -6.96 -5.04
C TRP A 73 2.15 -8.27 -4.57
N PRO A 74 2.30 -9.26 -5.46
CA PRO A 74 2.83 -10.59 -5.10
C PRO A 74 4.30 -10.60 -4.63
N GLY A 75 5.05 -9.52 -4.83
CA GLY A 75 6.42 -9.36 -4.34
C GLY A 75 6.57 -8.75 -2.94
N HIS A 76 5.49 -8.18 -2.37
CA HIS A 76 5.55 -7.52 -1.06
C HIS A 76 5.09 -8.46 0.07
N PRO A 77 5.92 -8.68 1.10
CA PRO A 77 5.58 -9.56 2.22
C PRO A 77 4.52 -8.99 3.17
N ILE A 78 4.19 -7.70 3.08
CA ILE A 78 3.26 -7.04 4.01
C ILE A 78 1.86 -7.65 4.02
N GLY A 79 1.38 -8.17 2.89
CA GLY A 79 0.10 -8.85 2.82
C GLY A 79 0.07 -10.14 3.64
N LEU A 80 1.19 -10.86 3.78
CA LEU A 80 1.28 -12.02 4.67
C LEU A 80 1.24 -11.59 6.13
N LEU A 81 1.95 -10.52 6.49
CA LEU A 81 1.92 -9.99 7.86
C LEU A 81 0.49 -9.61 8.28
N LEU A 82 -0.26 -8.94 7.40
CA LEU A 82 -1.68 -8.65 7.63
C LEU A 82 -2.52 -9.91 7.85
N VAL A 83 -2.34 -10.95 7.03
CA VAL A 83 -3.05 -12.24 7.20
C VAL A 83 -2.71 -12.87 8.54
N PHE A 84 -1.42 -12.95 8.89
CA PHE A 84 -1.00 -13.53 10.16
C PHE A 84 -1.51 -12.72 11.34
N THR A 85 -1.44 -11.38 11.31
CA THR A 85 -2.02 -10.53 12.36
C THR A 85 -3.50 -10.81 12.55
N GLY A 86 -4.28 -10.93 11.47
CA GLY A 86 -5.71 -11.26 11.55
C GLY A 86 -5.99 -12.63 12.17
N TYR A 87 -5.23 -13.66 11.79
CA TYR A 87 -5.33 -14.98 12.44
C TYR A 87 -4.86 -14.98 13.88
N GLY A 88 -3.79 -14.26 14.21
CA GLY A 88 -3.31 -14.13 15.58
C GLY A 88 -4.38 -13.53 16.48
N TRP A 89 -5.05 -12.48 16.02
CA TRP A 89 -6.19 -11.87 16.72
C TRP A 89 -7.34 -12.84 16.94
N LEU A 90 -7.76 -13.59 15.91
CA LEU A 90 -8.86 -14.55 16.03
C LEU A 90 -8.48 -15.76 16.89
N ALA A 91 -7.21 -16.17 16.89
CA ALA A 91 -6.73 -17.31 17.65
C ALA A 91 -6.64 -17.05 19.16
N GLU A 92 -6.62 -15.79 19.59
CA GLU A 92 -6.67 -15.42 21.01
C GLU A 92 -7.96 -15.94 21.67
N ASP A 93 -9.06 -16.01 20.92
CA ASP A 93 -10.36 -16.48 21.42
C ASP A 93 -10.44 -18.00 21.59
N LEU A 94 -9.43 -18.76 21.16
CA LEU A 94 -9.39 -20.22 21.39
C LEU A 94 -9.40 -20.59 22.89
N ILE A 95 -8.98 -19.65 23.75
CA ILE A 95 -9.01 -19.80 25.20
C ILE A 95 -10.45 -19.92 25.76
N THR A 96 -11.47 -19.60 24.96
CA THR A 96 -12.88 -19.72 25.36
C THR A 96 -13.44 -21.13 25.18
N SER A 97 -12.64 -22.09 24.72
CA SER A 97 -13.06 -23.47 24.48
C SER A 97 -13.15 -24.30 25.76
N ASP A 98 -14.17 -25.16 25.85
CA ASP A 98 -14.26 -26.21 26.87
C ASP A 98 -13.38 -27.46 26.57
N ILE A 99 -12.76 -27.51 25.39
CA ILE A 99 -11.88 -28.62 25.00
C ILE A 99 -10.45 -28.30 25.46
N ALA A 100 -9.92 -29.08 26.41
CA ALA A 100 -8.63 -28.82 27.05
C ALA A 100 -7.46 -28.56 26.09
N VAL A 101 -7.39 -29.27 24.95
CA VAL A 101 -6.35 -29.05 23.94
C VAL A 101 -6.49 -27.69 23.25
N ILE A 102 -7.70 -27.29 22.88
CA ILE A 102 -7.96 -26.00 22.22
C ILE A 102 -7.78 -24.86 23.21
N PHE A 103 -8.29 -25.03 24.44
CA PHE A 103 -8.07 -24.12 25.55
C PHE A 103 -6.57 -23.86 25.78
N THR A 104 -5.77 -24.92 25.88
CA THR A 104 -4.32 -24.83 26.08
C THR A 104 -3.63 -24.11 24.91
N LEU A 105 -4.03 -24.36 23.67
CA LEU A 105 -3.54 -23.61 22.52
C LEU A 105 -3.91 -22.12 22.62
N GLY A 106 -5.12 -21.81 23.06
CA GLY A 106 -5.57 -20.46 23.34
C GLY A 106 -4.74 -19.78 24.43
N VAL A 107 -4.38 -20.48 25.51
CA VAL A 107 -3.47 -19.96 26.54
C VAL A 107 -2.12 -19.56 25.94
N LEU A 108 -1.55 -20.36 25.03
CA LEU A 108 -0.27 -20.05 24.37
C LEU A 108 -0.38 -18.91 23.35
N LEU A 109 -1.57 -18.71 22.77
CA LEU A 109 -1.83 -17.72 21.73
C LEU A 109 -2.55 -16.47 22.23
N MET A 110 -2.81 -16.33 23.54
CA MET A 110 -3.61 -15.24 24.14
C MET A 110 -3.08 -13.81 23.87
N THR A 111 -1.88 -13.68 23.32
CA THR A 111 -1.25 -12.41 22.92
C THR A 111 -0.62 -12.51 21.53
N ALA A 112 -1.13 -13.40 20.66
CA ALA A 112 -0.52 -13.66 19.36
C ALA A 112 -0.56 -12.46 18.42
N SER A 113 -1.61 -11.63 18.51
CA SER A 113 -1.78 -10.46 17.66
C SER A 113 -0.72 -9.38 17.94
N SER A 114 -0.33 -9.15 19.20
CA SER A 114 0.57 -8.06 19.60
C SER A 114 1.95 -8.09 18.91
N PRO A 115 2.72 -9.20 18.93
CA PRO A 115 4.01 -9.26 18.22
C PRO A 115 3.87 -9.19 16.69
N LEU A 116 2.79 -9.76 16.14
CA LEU A 116 2.50 -9.71 14.71
C LEU A 116 2.17 -8.28 14.26
N LEU A 117 1.37 -7.57 15.05
CA LEU A 117 1.00 -6.18 14.84
C LEU A 117 2.22 -5.26 14.98
N LEU A 118 3.06 -5.47 16.01
CA LEU A 118 4.31 -4.72 16.18
C LEU A 118 5.23 -4.90 14.98
N HIS A 119 5.39 -6.14 14.49
CA HIS A 119 6.14 -6.43 13.28
C HIS A 119 5.51 -5.73 12.06
N LEU A 120 4.19 -5.84 11.87
CA LEU A 120 3.47 -5.17 10.78
C LEU A 120 3.73 -3.66 10.76
N ILE A 121 3.63 -3.00 11.91
CA ILE A 121 3.84 -1.54 12.06
C ILE A 121 5.28 -1.16 11.69
N LEU A 122 6.27 -1.90 12.21
CA LEU A 122 7.68 -1.63 11.94
C LEU A 122 8.06 -1.93 10.48
N ALA A 123 7.46 -2.95 9.89
CA ALA A 123 7.71 -3.37 8.52
C ALA A 123 6.97 -2.52 7.47
N TYR A 124 5.95 -1.74 7.86
CA TYR A 124 5.24 -0.87 6.93
C TYR A 124 6.14 0.24 6.34
N PRO A 125 6.07 0.56 5.04
CA PRO A 125 5.17 0.02 4.02
C PRO A 125 5.76 -1.13 3.20
N SER A 126 7.06 -1.40 3.30
CA SER A 126 7.79 -2.35 2.45
C SER A 126 7.47 -3.81 2.79
N GLY A 127 7.04 -4.06 4.02
CA GLY A 127 6.84 -5.38 4.62
C GLY A 127 8.13 -6.01 5.13
N ARG A 128 9.25 -5.26 5.16
CA ARG A 128 10.54 -5.75 5.65
C ARG A 128 11.07 -4.84 6.76
N LEU A 129 11.82 -5.42 7.68
CA LEU A 129 12.47 -4.68 8.77
C LEU A 129 13.82 -4.13 8.28
N GLU A 130 13.80 -2.88 7.85
CA GLU A 130 14.95 -2.22 7.21
C GLU A 130 16.07 -1.89 8.22
N SER A 131 15.73 -1.37 9.40
CA SER A 131 16.72 -0.98 10.42
C SER A 131 17.01 -2.11 11.41
N HIS A 132 18.25 -2.13 11.92
CA HIS A 132 18.65 -3.04 13.00
C HIS A 132 17.77 -2.85 14.25
N ALA A 133 17.51 -1.59 14.62
CA ALA A 133 16.63 -1.26 15.74
C ALA A 133 15.21 -1.86 15.57
N ALA A 134 14.62 -1.76 14.38
CA ALA A 134 13.31 -2.36 14.11
C ALA A 134 13.33 -3.89 14.21
N ARG A 135 14.43 -4.55 13.80
CA ARG A 135 14.60 -6.00 13.95
C ARG A 135 14.68 -6.40 15.41
N VAL A 136 15.49 -5.71 16.21
CA VAL A 136 15.62 -5.98 17.65
C VAL A 136 14.26 -5.81 18.35
N VAL A 137 13.54 -4.73 18.07
CA VAL A 137 12.22 -4.48 18.66
C VAL A 137 11.22 -5.57 18.25
N ALA A 138 11.18 -5.95 16.96
CA ALA A 138 10.28 -7.00 16.49
C ALA A 138 10.60 -8.36 17.13
N VAL A 139 11.85 -8.79 17.12
CA VAL A 139 12.30 -10.06 17.73
C VAL A 139 11.98 -10.09 19.22
N SER A 140 12.29 -8.99 19.93
CA SER A 140 11.94 -8.85 21.35
C SER A 140 10.42 -8.95 21.56
N GLY A 141 9.63 -8.42 20.64
CA GLY A 141 8.18 -8.57 20.64
C GLY A 141 7.74 -10.01 20.54
N TYR A 142 8.29 -10.81 19.61
CA TYR A 142 7.98 -12.25 19.52
C TYR A 142 8.41 -13.02 20.78
N VAL A 143 9.58 -12.72 21.33
CA VAL A 143 10.07 -13.35 22.57
C VAL A 143 9.14 -13.00 23.75
N ALA A 144 8.71 -11.75 23.87
CA ALA A 144 7.78 -11.35 24.92
C ALA A 144 6.37 -11.94 24.70
N GLY A 145 5.83 -11.84 23.49
CA GLY A 145 4.46 -12.25 23.17
C GLY A 145 4.24 -13.75 23.14
N PHE A 146 5.21 -14.54 22.69
CA PHE A 146 5.11 -16.01 22.65
C PHE A 146 5.99 -16.70 23.69
N GLY A 147 7.25 -16.29 23.82
CA GLY A 147 8.21 -16.92 24.73
C GLY A 147 7.82 -16.76 26.19
N LEU A 148 7.69 -15.52 26.68
CA LEU A 148 7.28 -15.28 28.08
C LEU A 148 5.88 -15.82 28.38
N THR A 149 4.97 -15.78 27.41
CA THR A 149 3.63 -16.39 27.52
C THR A 149 3.72 -17.90 27.73
N ALA A 150 4.53 -18.59 26.93
CA ALA A 150 4.75 -20.03 27.08
C ALA A 150 5.37 -20.37 28.44
N VAL A 151 6.39 -19.60 28.88
CA VAL A 151 7.00 -19.79 30.21
C VAL A 151 5.97 -19.58 31.32
N GLY A 152 5.14 -18.53 31.25
CA GLY A 152 4.07 -18.30 32.22
C GLY A 152 2.99 -19.39 32.23
N ALA A 153 2.72 -19.99 31.06
CA ALA A 153 1.77 -21.10 30.93
C ALA A 153 2.25 -22.38 31.64
N LEU A 154 3.57 -22.58 31.85
CA LEU A 154 4.12 -23.73 32.59
C LEU A 154 3.71 -23.74 34.07
N PHE A 155 3.48 -22.57 34.66
CA PHE A 155 3.15 -22.38 36.07
C PHE A 155 1.66 -22.08 36.30
N SER A 156 0.89 -21.94 35.22
CA SER A 156 -0.54 -21.60 35.25
C SER A 156 -1.43 -22.85 35.10
N ARG A 157 -1.31 -23.84 36.00
CA ARG A 157 -2.28 -24.96 36.02
C ARG A 157 -3.65 -24.43 36.43
N THR A 158 -4.67 -24.62 35.60
CA THR A 158 -6.05 -24.25 35.89
C THR A 158 -6.81 -25.38 36.58
N ASP A 159 -7.74 -25.02 37.45
CA ASP A 159 -8.61 -25.98 38.16
C ASP A 159 -10.08 -25.80 37.72
N PRO A 160 -10.66 -26.78 37.02
CA PRO A 160 -12.05 -26.74 36.57
C PRO A 160 -13.08 -26.49 37.69
N LEU A 161 -12.75 -26.86 38.93
CA LEU A 161 -13.62 -26.64 40.09
C LEU A 161 -13.66 -25.18 40.55
N ILE A 162 -12.63 -24.39 40.22
CA ILE A 162 -12.48 -23.00 40.67
C ILE A 162 -12.97 -22.00 39.61
N CYS A 163 -12.60 -22.21 38.34
CA CYS A 163 -12.79 -21.22 37.26
C CYS A 163 -13.87 -21.58 36.23
N ARG A 164 -14.50 -22.77 36.31
CA ARG A 164 -15.27 -23.36 35.18
C ARG A 164 -14.48 -23.30 33.87
N CYS A 165 -13.21 -23.72 33.91
CA CYS A 165 -12.35 -23.71 32.74
C CYS A 165 -11.57 -25.04 32.62
N PRO A 166 -11.24 -25.52 31.41
CA PRO A 166 -10.48 -26.76 31.25
C PRO A 166 -9.08 -26.66 31.86
N VAL A 167 -8.47 -27.82 32.12
CA VAL A 167 -7.08 -27.89 32.58
C VAL A 167 -6.15 -27.45 31.45
N ASN A 168 -5.25 -26.51 31.76
CA ASN A 168 -4.11 -26.17 30.91
C ASN A 168 -3.12 -27.35 30.89
N LEU A 169 -3.07 -28.05 29.75
CA LEU A 169 -2.24 -29.24 29.55
C LEU A 169 -0.75 -28.92 29.41
N PHE A 170 -0.40 -27.66 29.16
CA PHE A 170 0.99 -27.20 29.08
C PHE A 170 1.61 -26.94 30.46
N ALA A 171 0.79 -26.87 31.51
CA ALA A 171 1.26 -26.60 32.86
C ALA A 171 2.03 -27.79 33.43
N VAL A 172 3.25 -27.52 33.93
CA VAL A 172 4.08 -28.48 34.66
C VAL A 172 3.87 -28.33 36.17
N GLY A 173 3.48 -27.15 36.64
CA GLY A 173 3.18 -26.86 38.04
C GLY A 173 2.12 -25.78 38.20
N HIS A 174 1.71 -25.54 39.45
CA HIS A 174 0.84 -24.43 39.82
C HIS A 174 1.59 -23.49 40.75
N ASP A 175 2.01 -22.34 40.23
CA ASP A 175 2.59 -21.24 41.01
C ASP A 175 1.98 -19.91 40.51
N PRO A 176 0.94 -19.40 41.21
CA PRO A 176 0.22 -18.22 40.77
C PRO A 176 1.06 -16.94 40.89
N GLU A 177 2.02 -16.87 41.80
CA GLU A 177 2.89 -15.70 41.98
C GLU A 177 3.88 -15.57 40.81
N VAL A 178 4.51 -16.69 40.43
CA VAL A 178 5.40 -16.73 39.26
C VAL A 178 4.63 -16.42 37.97
N ALA A 179 3.45 -17.01 37.79
CA ALA A 179 2.60 -16.76 36.62
C ALA A 179 2.15 -15.28 36.52
N ALA A 180 1.75 -14.68 37.64
CA ALA A 180 1.38 -13.26 37.71
C ALA A 180 2.58 -12.37 37.40
N THR A 181 3.74 -12.65 38.00
CA THR A 181 4.99 -11.90 37.78
C THR A 181 5.39 -11.91 36.30
N LEU A 182 5.39 -13.08 35.66
CA LEU A 182 5.70 -13.20 34.23
C LEU A 182 4.70 -12.44 33.36
N THR A 183 3.42 -12.42 33.74
CA THR A 183 2.39 -11.64 33.06
C THR A 183 2.66 -10.13 33.16
N HIS A 184 3.04 -9.64 34.34
CA HIS A 184 3.42 -8.23 34.56
C HIS A 184 4.68 -7.86 33.77
N VAL A 185 5.73 -8.68 33.82
CA VAL A 185 6.97 -8.48 33.07
C VAL A 185 6.70 -8.43 31.57
N ARG A 186 5.92 -9.39 31.04
CA ARG A 186 5.50 -9.40 29.63
C ARG A 186 4.77 -8.12 29.25
N GLY A 187 3.80 -7.69 30.06
CA GLY A 187 3.03 -6.47 29.82
C GLY A 187 3.93 -5.23 29.76
N ALA A 188 4.83 -5.06 30.73
CA ALA A 188 5.79 -3.96 30.78
C ALA A 188 6.73 -3.94 29.55
N VAL A 189 7.26 -5.10 29.17
CA VAL A 189 8.12 -5.24 27.97
C VAL A 189 7.35 -4.84 26.71
N LEU A 190 6.12 -5.31 26.51
CA LEU A 190 5.32 -4.96 25.34
C LEU A 190 5.00 -3.46 25.27
N VAL A 191 4.74 -2.80 26.41
CA VAL A 191 4.55 -1.33 26.47
C VAL A 191 5.82 -0.61 26.03
N ILE A 192 6.99 -1.00 26.56
CA ILE A 192 8.28 -0.39 26.19
C ILE A 192 8.54 -0.57 24.68
N LEU A 193 8.33 -1.78 24.15
CA LEU A 193 8.53 -2.06 22.73
C LEU A 193 7.57 -1.27 21.83
N THR A 194 6.33 -1.06 22.28
CA THR A 194 5.33 -0.24 21.58
C THR A 194 5.77 1.22 21.51
N ILE A 195 6.28 1.77 22.63
CA ILE A 195 6.83 3.12 22.67
C ILE A 195 8.02 3.25 21.71
N LEU A 196 8.97 2.30 21.75
CA LEU A 196 10.13 2.29 20.85
C LEU A 196 9.71 2.17 19.39
N ALA A 197 8.74 1.33 19.06
CA ALA A 197 8.19 1.24 17.72
C ALA A 197 7.54 2.53 17.26
N GLY A 198 6.82 3.23 18.16
CA GLY A 198 6.28 4.57 17.91
C GLY A 198 7.38 5.58 17.54
N PHE A 199 8.48 5.61 18.29
CA PHE A 199 9.63 6.48 17.98
C PHE A 199 10.28 6.14 16.65
N ILE A 200 10.51 4.86 16.35
CA ILE A 200 11.08 4.41 15.08
C ILE A 200 10.16 4.80 13.92
N LEU A 201 8.86 4.54 14.05
CA LEU A 201 7.87 4.83 13.02
C LEU A 201 7.77 6.34 12.76
N PHE A 202 7.72 7.13 13.82
CA PHE A 202 7.63 8.58 13.74
C PHE A 202 8.89 9.22 13.17
N GLY A 203 10.07 8.73 13.58
CA GLY A 203 11.36 9.13 13.01
C GLY A 203 11.39 8.88 11.50
N ARG A 204 11.02 7.66 11.07
CA ARG A 204 10.93 7.30 9.65
C ARG A 204 9.92 8.17 8.90
N TRP A 205 8.74 8.41 9.47
CA TRP A 205 7.73 9.27 8.85
C TRP A 205 8.23 10.72 8.69
N ARG A 206 8.96 11.26 9.67
CA ARG A 206 9.56 12.60 9.62
C ARG A 206 10.73 12.73 8.63
N THR A 207 11.45 11.66 8.32
CA THR A 207 12.55 11.70 7.36
C THR A 207 12.11 11.37 5.93
N THR A 208 10.90 10.84 5.74
CA THR A 208 10.34 10.61 4.39
C THR A 208 9.91 11.90 3.70
N THR A 209 9.91 11.84 2.37
CA THR A 209 9.47 12.92 1.49
C THR A 209 8.03 13.37 1.76
N PRO A 210 7.63 14.63 1.51
CA PRO A 210 6.28 15.13 1.80
C PRO A 210 5.16 14.36 1.10
N MET A 211 5.40 13.88 -0.12
CA MET A 211 4.44 13.03 -0.86
C MET A 211 4.25 11.67 -0.16
N ARG A 212 5.34 10.94 0.10
CA ARG A 212 5.29 9.66 0.84
C ARG A 212 4.72 9.82 2.24
N ARG A 213 4.99 10.95 2.89
CA ARG A 213 4.44 11.26 4.22
C ARG A 213 2.91 11.32 4.21
N ARG A 214 2.31 11.90 3.17
CA ARG A 214 0.83 11.99 2.99
C ARG A 214 0.20 10.64 2.64
N GLU A 215 0.94 9.79 1.94
CA GLU A 215 0.52 8.42 1.62
C GLU A 215 0.53 7.54 2.87
N MET A 216 1.59 7.64 3.68
CA MET A 216 1.76 6.87 4.92
C MET A 216 0.92 7.41 6.09
N ALA A 217 0.48 8.68 6.04
CA ALA A 217 -0.15 9.37 7.16
C ALA A 217 -1.35 8.64 7.79
N PRO A 218 -2.30 8.05 7.04
CA PRO A 218 -3.41 7.34 7.66
C PRO A 218 -2.92 6.17 8.51
N PHE A 219 -2.07 5.31 7.95
CA PHE A 219 -1.56 4.13 8.66
C PHE A 219 -0.68 4.52 9.86
N VAL A 220 0.24 5.47 9.67
CA VAL A 220 1.12 5.94 10.75
C VAL A 220 0.31 6.60 11.87
N GLY A 221 -0.68 7.42 11.53
CA GLY A 221 -1.56 8.07 12.52
C GLY A 221 -2.35 7.05 13.33
N THR A 222 -2.97 6.07 12.67
CA THR A 222 -3.70 4.99 13.35
C THR A 222 -2.78 4.12 14.21
N ALA A 223 -1.59 3.78 13.73
CA ALA A 223 -0.62 2.98 14.49
C ALA A 223 -0.08 3.73 15.73
N LEU A 224 0.17 5.03 15.62
CA LEU A 224 0.59 5.85 16.76
C LEU A 224 -0.53 6.00 17.79
N LEU A 225 -1.79 6.21 17.35
CA LEU A 225 -2.95 6.23 18.24
C LEU A 225 -3.07 4.90 19.00
N LEU A 226 -3.00 3.78 18.28
CA LEU A 226 -3.04 2.44 18.85
C LEU A 226 -1.92 2.23 19.88
N GLY A 227 -0.70 2.67 19.55
CA GLY A 227 0.43 2.59 20.48
C GLY A 227 0.25 3.43 21.74
N VAL A 228 -0.30 4.64 21.63
CA VAL A 228 -0.62 5.50 22.78
C VAL A 228 -1.71 4.88 23.65
N VAL A 229 -2.78 4.36 23.05
CA VAL A 229 -3.88 3.73 23.79
C VAL A 229 -3.39 2.47 24.52
N ASN A 230 -2.58 1.63 23.87
CA ASN A 230 -1.96 0.46 24.50
C ASN A 230 -1.01 0.84 25.63
N MET A 231 -0.20 1.89 25.44
CA MET A 231 0.67 2.41 26.49
C MET A 231 -0.14 2.88 27.71
N LEU A 232 -1.19 3.67 27.50
CA LEU A 232 -2.06 4.15 28.57
C LEU A 232 -2.77 2.99 29.27
N TYR A 233 -3.31 2.04 28.51
CA TYR A 233 -3.93 0.84 29.04
C TYR A 233 -2.96 0.05 29.92
N GLY A 234 -1.73 -0.17 29.44
CA GLY A 234 -0.69 -0.86 30.18
C GLY A 234 -0.26 -0.13 31.45
N ILE A 235 -0.08 1.20 31.40
CA ILE A 235 0.23 2.02 32.58
C ILE A 235 -0.89 1.90 33.60
N VAL A 236 -2.14 2.11 33.17
CA VAL A 236 -3.29 2.03 34.08
C VAL A 236 -3.38 0.63 34.68
N ARG A 237 -3.30 -0.44 33.87
CA ARG A 237 -3.49 -1.83 34.31
C ARG A 237 -2.36 -2.38 35.17
N TRP A 238 -1.12 -1.93 34.97
CA TRP A 238 0.06 -2.60 35.56
C TRP A 238 0.87 -1.73 36.50
N ILE A 239 0.67 -0.40 36.52
CA ILE A 239 1.45 0.52 37.35
C ILE A 239 0.61 1.16 38.45
N LEU A 240 -0.62 1.57 38.14
CA LEU A 240 -1.49 2.20 39.13
C LEU A 240 -1.99 1.15 40.14
N SER A 241 -2.10 1.51 41.41
CA SER A 241 -2.67 0.62 42.44
C SER A 241 -4.21 0.63 42.43
N VAL A 242 -4.82 1.65 41.84
CA VAL A 242 -6.27 1.81 41.71
C VAL A 242 -6.62 1.95 40.24
N HIS A 243 -7.49 1.07 39.75
CA HIS A 243 -7.88 1.01 38.34
C HIS A 243 -9.35 1.42 38.18
N PRO A 244 -9.64 2.65 37.73
CA PRO A 244 -11.01 3.01 37.40
C PRO A 244 -11.52 2.14 36.23
N HIS A 245 -12.50 1.28 36.52
CA HIS A 245 -13.05 0.32 35.54
C HIS A 245 -13.58 1.01 34.28
N TRP A 246 -14.17 2.20 34.42
CA TRP A 246 -14.66 3.00 33.29
C TRP A 246 -13.52 3.44 32.35
N LEU A 247 -12.32 3.71 32.88
CA LEU A 247 -11.18 4.17 32.08
C LEU A 247 -10.60 3.02 31.25
N LEU A 248 -10.39 1.87 31.89
CA LEU A 248 -9.93 0.66 31.19
C LEU A 248 -10.93 0.20 30.12
N GLY A 249 -12.23 0.25 30.42
CA GLY A 249 -13.28 -0.02 29.45
C GLY A 249 -13.23 0.94 28.26
N SER A 250 -13.12 2.25 28.52
CA SER A 250 -13.02 3.27 27.47
C SER A 250 -11.78 3.10 26.58
N LEU A 251 -10.62 2.84 27.18
CA LEU A 251 -9.38 2.59 26.44
C LEU A 251 -9.49 1.34 25.56
N ASN A 252 -10.11 0.27 26.06
CA ASN A 252 -10.34 -0.96 25.30
C ASN A 252 -11.26 -0.73 24.09
N GLU A 253 -12.32 0.07 24.21
CA GLU A 253 -13.17 0.42 23.07
C GLU A 253 -12.44 1.26 22.02
N ILE A 254 -11.62 2.23 22.45
CA ILE A 254 -10.79 3.01 21.52
C ILE A 254 -9.78 2.11 20.81
N ASP A 255 -9.16 1.17 21.53
CA ASP A 255 -8.22 0.20 20.96
C ASP A 255 -8.87 -0.65 19.86
N ARG A 256 -10.07 -1.20 20.14
CA ARG A 256 -10.85 -1.98 19.18
C ARG A 256 -11.14 -1.20 17.90
N VAL A 257 -11.58 0.05 18.03
CA VAL A 257 -11.87 0.92 16.88
C VAL A 257 -10.59 1.25 16.11
N ALA A 258 -9.49 1.57 16.79
CA ALA A 258 -8.22 1.87 16.17
C ALA A 258 -7.64 0.65 15.43
N LEU A 259 -7.77 -0.55 16.00
CA LEU A 259 -7.33 -1.79 15.39
C LEU A 259 -8.16 -2.14 14.14
N LEU A 260 -9.49 -1.99 14.20
CA LEU A 260 -10.37 -2.12 13.04
C LEU A 260 -10.04 -1.10 11.93
N ALA A 261 -9.67 0.12 12.31
CA ALA A 261 -9.30 1.18 11.38
C ALA A 261 -7.94 0.94 10.70
N LEU A 262 -7.02 0.19 11.31
CA LEU A 262 -5.66 0.00 10.80
C LEU A 262 -5.58 -0.66 9.40
N PRO A 263 -6.25 -1.79 9.10
CA PRO A 263 -6.24 -2.38 7.76
C PRO A 263 -6.94 -1.47 6.72
N VAL A 264 -7.93 -0.66 7.14
CA VAL A 264 -8.55 0.36 6.28
C VAL A 264 -7.56 1.49 5.98
N ALA A 265 -6.84 1.97 6.99
CA ALA A 265 -5.82 3.00 6.85
C ALA A 265 -4.67 2.54 5.94
N PHE A 266 -4.28 1.25 6.03
CA PHE A 266 -3.35 0.62 5.09
C PHE A 266 -3.88 0.69 3.65
N LEU A 267 -5.14 0.32 3.43
CA LEU A 267 -5.77 0.33 2.10
C LEU A 267 -5.83 1.74 1.51
N ILE A 268 -6.24 2.74 2.31
CA ILE A 268 -6.26 4.15 1.90
C ILE A 268 -4.87 4.61 1.49
N GLY A 269 -3.83 4.27 2.27
CA GLY A 269 -2.45 4.64 1.96
C GLY A 269 -1.98 4.06 0.62
N ARG A 270 -2.28 2.78 0.36
CA ARG A 270 -1.90 2.11 -0.90
C ARG A 270 -2.70 2.58 -2.12
N LEU A 271 -3.99 2.88 -1.97
CA LEU A 271 -4.80 3.43 -3.07
C LEU A 271 -4.34 4.84 -3.48
N ARG A 272 -3.72 5.60 -2.57
CA ARG A 272 -3.10 6.89 -2.89
C ARG A 272 -1.77 6.73 -3.65
N GLU A 273 -1.03 5.65 -3.43
CA GLU A 273 0.23 5.35 -4.13
C GLU A 273 0.00 5.08 -5.64
N ASP A 274 -1.06 4.35 -6.00
CA ASP A 274 -1.46 4.09 -7.39
C ASP A 274 -1.84 5.38 -8.17
N ALA A 275 -2.06 6.52 -7.50
CA ALA A 275 -2.45 7.79 -8.12
C ALA A 275 -1.31 8.48 -8.90
N ALA A 276 -0.04 8.12 -8.66
CA ALA A 276 1.10 8.64 -9.42
C ALA A 276 1.08 8.21 -10.90
N GLY A 277 0.59 7.01 -11.21
CA GLY A 277 0.36 6.58 -12.60
C GLY A 277 -0.83 7.27 -13.28
N ALA A 278 -1.82 7.72 -12.51
CA ALA A 278 -2.98 8.46 -13.02
C ALA A 278 -2.62 9.88 -13.48
N ALA A 279 -1.52 10.46 -13.01
CA ALA A 279 -0.99 11.74 -13.46
C ALA A 279 -0.65 11.72 -14.97
N ALA A 280 0.04 10.67 -15.45
CA ALA A 280 0.39 10.51 -16.86
C ALA A 280 -0.86 10.34 -17.76
N ILE A 281 -1.87 9.63 -17.28
CA ILE A 281 -3.15 9.45 -17.98
C ILE A 281 -3.92 10.79 -18.07
N LYS A 282 -3.84 11.65 -17.04
CA LYS A 282 -4.44 12.99 -17.07
C LYS A 282 -3.69 13.97 -17.97
N LEU A 283 -2.40 13.76 -18.22
CA LEU A 283 -1.59 14.58 -19.11
C LEU A 283 -1.85 14.26 -20.59
N PHE A 284 -2.22 13.02 -20.93
CA PHE A 284 -2.38 12.60 -22.32
C PHE A 284 -3.41 13.43 -23.14
N PRO A 285 -4.63 13.72 -22.65
CA PRO A 285 -5.60 14.54 -23.40
C PRO A 285 -5.13 15.97 -23.65
N LEU A 286 -4.24 16.49 -22.79
CA LEU A 286 -3.66 17.83 -22.97
C LEU A 286 -2.59 17.82 -24.06
N LEU A 287 -1.78 16.76 -24.16
CA LEU A 287 -0.76 16.61 -25.21
C LEU A 287 -1.36 16.55 -26.63
N GLU A 288 -2.62 16.13 -26.77
CA GLU A 288 -3.32 16.11 -28.06
C GLU A 288 -3.70 17.50 -28.58
N ARG A 289 -3.82 18.50 -27.70
CA ARG A 289 -4.37 19.84 -28.04
C ARG A 289 -3.33 20.93 -28.27
N ARG A 290 -2.02 20.59 -28.31
CA ARG A 290 -0.90 21.57 -28.28
C ARG A 290 -1.10 22.60 -27.14
N PRO A 291 -0.97 22.16 -25.88
CA PRO A 291 -1.28 23.00 -24.73
C PRO A 291 -0.32 24.19 -24.67
N SER A 292 -0.80 25.35 -24.20
CA SER A 292 0.12 26.45 -23.92
C SER A 292 1.09 26.04 -22.81
N MET A 293 2.23 26.74 -22.70
CA MET A 293 3.19 26.46 -21.62
C MET A 293 2.55 26.65 -20.23
N THR A 294 1.55 27.53 -20.11
CA THR A 294 0.75 27.74 -18.89
C THR A 294 -0.12 26.52 -18.59
N ASP A 295 -0.86 26.02 -19.58
CA ASP A 295 -1.74 24.84 -19.41
C ASP A 295 -0.93 23.59 -19.03
N LEU A 296 0.23 23.42 -19.66
CA LEU A 296 1.14 22.32 -19.36
C LEU A 296 1.70 22.43 -17.94
N ARG A 297 2.12 23.63 -17.51
CA ARG A 297 2.59 23.89 -16.14
C ARG A 297 1.49 23.59 -15.12
N ASP A 298 0.27 24.06 -15.35
CA ASP A 298 -0.86 23.89 -14.44
C ASP A 298 -1.27 22.43 -14.30
N ALA A 299 -1.29 21.71 -15.42
CA ALA A 299 -1.57 20.29 -15.45
C ALA A 299 -0.50 19.48 -14.70
N LEU A 300 0.78 19.78 -14.92
CA LEU A 300 1.88 19.15 -14.20
C LEU A 300 1.83 19.48 -12.69
N ALA A 301 1.59 20.73 -12.34
CA ALA A 301 1.44 21.17 -10.95
C ALA A 301 0.29 20.45 -10.24
N HIS A 302 -0.86 20.30 -10.92
CA HIS A 302 -2.01 19.59 -10.39
C HIS A 302 -1.77 18.07 -10.29
N ALA A 303 -1.14 17.48 -11.31
CA ALA A 303 -0.84 16.06 -11.37
C ALA A 303 0.18 15.64 -10.28
N LEU A 304 1.13 16.51 -9.96
CA LEU A 304 2.17 16.27 -8.95
C LEU A 304 1.80 16.75 -7.54
N GLY A 305 0.72 17.54 -7.42
CA GLY A 305 0.40 18.22 -6.17
C GLY A 305 1.41 19.31 -5.78
N ASP A 306 2.26 19.76 -6.70
CA ASP A 306 3.23 20.83 -6.50
C ASP A 306 2.75 22.13 -7.18
N ARG A 307 2.05 22.98 -6.41
CA ARG A 307 1.57 24.29 -6.91
C ARG A 307 2.71 25.26 -7.27
N ARG A 308 3.91 25.05 -6.71
CA ARG A 308 5.08 25.90 -6.94
C ARG A 308 5.91 25.45 -8.14
N LEU A 309 5.51 24.39 -8.84
CA LEU A 309 6.18 23.91 -10.04
C LEU A 309 6.34 25.04 -11.06
N GLN A 310 7.57 25.21 -11.53
CA GLN A 310 7.92 26.14 -12.59
C GLN A 310 8.38 25.35 -13.81
N LEU A 311 7.99 25.81 -14.99
CA LEU A 311 8.33 25.20 -16.27
C LEU A 311 8.90 26.30 -17.16
N GLY A 312 10.01 26.00 -17.83
CA GLY A 312 10.62 26.90 -18.80
C GLY A 312 11.10 26.14 -20.03
N ARG A 313 10.91 26.74 -21.21
CA ARG A 313 11.48 26.21 -22.46
C ARG A 313 12.90 26.70 -22.64
N TRP A 314 13.72 25.93 -23.35
CA TRP A 314 15.05 26.39 -23.74
C TRP A 314 14.94 27.46 -24.83
N ASP A 315 15.59 28.59 -24.61
CA ASP A 315 15.78 29.65 -25.60
C ASP A 315 17.22 29.62 -26.13
N ALA A 316 17.39 29.18 -27.38
CA ALA A 316 18.70 28.99 -27.98
C ALA A 316 19.49 30.31 -28.16
N PRO A 317 18.89 31.45 -28.57
CA PRO A 317 19.61 32.71 -28.70
C PRO A 317 20.20 33.21 -27.37
N THR A 318 19.42 33.16 -26.28
CA THR A 318 19.87 33.66 -24.97
C THR A 318 20.55 32.61 -24.09
N GLN A 319 20.62 31.35 -24.55
CA GLN A 319 21.19 30.21 -23.81
C GLN A 319 20.59 30.04 -22.40
N CYS A 320 19.30 30.35 -22.26
CA CYS A 320 18.59 30.35 -20.98
C CYS A 320 17.25 29.61 -21.07
N TYR A 321 16.73 29.17 -19.93
CA TYR A 321 15.35 28.70 -19.85
C TYR A 321 14.42 29.90 -19.63
N VAL A 322 13.33 29.99 -20.38
CA VAL A 322 12.34 31.07 -20.27
C VAL A 322 10.97 30.51 -19.95
N ASP A 323 10.28 31.15 -19.01
CA ASP A 323 8.92 30.78 -18.60
C ASP A 323 7.85 31.28 -19.58
N HIS A 324 6.58 30.98 -19.30
CA HIS A 324 5.44 31.40 -20.13
C HIS A 324 5.26 32.92 -20.25
N LYS A 325 5.92 33.72 -19.39
CA LYS A 325 5.93 35.19 -19.43
C LYS A 325 7.21 35.73 -20.06
N GLY A 326 8.05 34.88 -20.64
CA GLY A 326 9.34 35.26 -21.20
C GLY A 326 10.41 35.61 -20.16
N ARG A 327 10.17 35.33 -18.87
CA ARG A 327 11.14 35.61 -17.80
C ARG A 327 12.13 34.46 -17.69
N ARG A 328 13.39 34.78 -17.37
CA ARG A 328 14.43 33.78 -17.16
C ARG A 328 14.09 32.89 -15.96
N LEU A 329 14.00 31.58 -16.21
CA LEU A 329 13.87 30.57 -15.18
C LEU A 329 15.25 30.24 -14.60
N VAL A 330 15.43 30.53 -13.30
CA VAL A 330 16.66 30.23 -12.57
C VAL A 330 16.57 28.82 -12.00
N LEU A 331 17.53 27.96 -12.36
CA LEU A 331 17.61 26.60 -11.82
C LEU A 331 18.24 26.64 -10.42
N PRO A 332 17.58 26.08 -9.39
CA PRO A 332 18.13 26.05 -8.05
C PRO A 332 19.43 25.24 -7.97
N PRO A 333 20.36 25.60 -7.06
CA PRO A 333 21.55 24.81 -6.78
C PRO A 333 21.19 23.43 -6.22
N HIS A 334 22.09 22.47 -6.42
CA HIS A 334 21.87 21.08 -6.00
C HIS A 334 21.83 20.98 -4.46
N GLY A 335 21.02 20.06 -3.93
CA GLY A 335 20.90 19.81 -2.48
C GLY A 335 19.93 20.74 -1.73
N GLY A 336 19.24 21.65 -2.43
CA GLY A 336 18.19 22.48 -1.85
C GLY A 336 16.81 21.80 -1.79
N PRO A 337 15.81 22.44 -1.14
CA PRO A 337 14.44 21.93 -1.05
C PRO A 337 13.74 21.84 -2.42
N ARG A 338 14.25 22.57 -3.42
CA ARG A 338 13.80 22.50 -4.81
C ARG A 338 14.95 22.10 -5.70
N THR A 339 14.63 21.28 -6.69
CA THR A 339 15.58 20.80 -7.69
C THR A 339 15.05 21.11 -9.09
N ALA A 340 15.93 21.06 -10.08
CA ALA A 340 15.58 21.20 -11.48
C ALA A 340 15.83 19.89 -12.23
N THR A 341 14.83 19.43 -12.96
CA THR A 341 15.01 18.40 -13.98
C THR A 341 15.14 19.07 -15.34
N GLN A 342 16.27 18.84 -16.00
CA GLN A 342 16.49 19.28 -17.38
C GLN A 342 15.95 18.23 -18.34
N VAL A 343 15.12 18.67 -19.27
CA VAL A 343 14.56 17.84 -20.33
C VAL A 343 15.42 18.03 -21.58
N ARG A 344 16.06 16.94 -22.00
CA ARG A 344 16.95 16.90 -23.17
C ARG A 344 16.44 15.93 -24.23
N CYS A 345 16.84 16.18 -25.47
CA CYS A 345 16.60 15.38 -26.67
C CYS A 345 17.96 15.25 -27.36
N GLY A 346 18.66 14.14 -27.11
CA GLY A 346 20.07 13.95 -27.40
C GLY A 346 20.91 14.94 -26.59
N ASP A 347 21.83 15.62 -27.26
CA ASP A 347 22.60 16.72 -26.68
C ASP A 347 21.82 18.06 -26.64
N ARG A 348 20.62 18.11 -27.23
CA ARG A 348 19.82 19.34 -27.30
C ARG A 348 18.99 19.55 -26.04
N ARG A 349 19.06 20.77 -25.48
CA ARG A 349 18.19 21.21 -24.38
C ARG A 349 16.83 21.61 -24.93
N VAL A 350 15.76 21.07 -24.33
CA VAL A 350 14.37 21.33 -24.77
C VAL A 350 13.63 22.18 -23.74
N ALA A 351 13.66 21.76 -22.47
CA ALA A 351 12.97 22.43 -21.39
C ALA A 351 13.64 22.13 -20.05
N ALA A 352 13.20 22.81 -19.00
CA ALA A 352 13.49 22.44 -17.63
C ALA A 352 12.27 22.73 -16.76
N PHE A 353 12.07 21.90 -15.75
CA PHE A 353 11.06 22.17 -14.74
C PHE A 353 11.69 22.12 -13.35
N VAL A 354 11.34 23.11 -12.54
CA VAL A 354 11.75 23.22 -11.14
C VAL A 354 10.63 22.69 -10.28
N HIS A 355 10.95 21.68 -9.47
CA HIS A 355 9.98 20.96 -8.67
C HIS A 355 10.54 20.71 -7.28
N ASP A 356 9.66 20.29 -6.36
CA ASP A 356 10.07 19.84 -5.04
C ASP A 356 11.12 18.71 -5.15
N SER A 357 12.21 18.84 -4.38
CA SER A 357 13.32 17.86 -4.37
C SER A 357 12.86 16.44 -4.02
N SER A 358 11.73 16.30 -3.34
CA SER A 358 11.10 15.00 -3.03
C SER A 358 10.72 14.17 -4.23
N LEU A 359 10.43 14.78 -5.38
CA LEU A 359 10.10 14.07 -6.62
C LEU A 359 11.31 13.33 -7.20
N SER A 360 12.54 13.75 -6.88
CA SER A 360 13.78 13.07 -7.31
C SER A 360 13.90 11.65 -6.76
N ALA A 361 13.18 11.33 -5.67
CA ALA A 361 13.12 9.99 -5.10
C ALA A 361 12.21 9.03 -5.88
N ALA A 362 11.48 9.52 -6.90
CA ALA A 362 10.62 8.76 -7.79
C ALA A 362 11.05 8.98 -9.26
N PRO A 363 12.20 8.41 -9.68
CA PRO A 363 12.77 8.67 -11.01
C PRO A 363 11.84 8.27 -12.16
N GLU A 364 11.00 7.25 -11.98
CA GLU A 364 10.00 6.83 -12.98
C GLU A 364 8.96 7.90 -13.27
N VAL A 365 8.51 8.64 -12.24
CA VAL A 365 7.53 9.73 -12.37
C VAL A 365 8.19 10.92 -13.05
N VAL A 366 9.41 11.27 -12.66
CA VAL A 366 10.20 12.35 -13.26
C VAL A 366 10.45 12.08 -14.75
N GLU A 367 10.77 10.84 -15.12
CA GLU A 367 11.01 10.45 -16.52
C GLU A 367 9.73 10.44 -17.36
N ALA A 368 8.61 9.97 -16.78
CA ALA A 368 7.30 10.05 -17.44
C ALA A 368 6.91 11.51 -17.74
N ILE A 369 7.19 12.43 -16.80
CA ILE A 369 6.95 13.86 -16.97
C ILE A 369 7.91 14.47 -17.98
N ALA A 370 9.21 14.16 -17.90
CA ALA A 370 10.20 14.63 -18.86
C ALA A 370 9.85 14.19 -20.28
N SER A 371 9.28 12.99 -20.44
CA SER A 371 8.74 12.49 -21.71
C SER A 371 7.52 13.27 -22.17
N ALA A 372 6.54 13.52 -21.30
CA ALA A 372 5.37 14.34 -21.62
C ALA A 372 5.75 15.78 -22.01
N VAL A 373 6.69 16.40 -21.28
CA VAL A 373 7.22 17.74 -21.57
C VAL A 373 7.99 17.76 -22.89
N ARG A 374 8.79 16.73 -23.19
CA ARG A 374 9.44 16.55 -24.51
C ARG A 374 8.42 16.59 -25.62
N ILE A 375 7.36 15.78 -25.51
CA ILE A 375 6.31 15.65 -26.52
C ILE A 375 5.55 16.97 -26.71
N ALA A 376 5.29 17.69 -25.63
CA ALA A 376 4.52 18.94 -25.69
C ALA A 376 5.32 20.11 -26.28
N LEU A 377 6.64 20.15 -26.06
CA LEU A 377 7.49 21.30 -26.37
C LEU A 377 8.51 21.03 -27.50
N SER A 378 8.49 19.86 -28.13
CA SER A 378 9.27 19.57 -29.33
C SER A 378 8.66 20.29 -30.55
N ASP A 379 9.21 21.45 -30.87
CA ASP A 379 8.64 22.42 -31.83
C ASP A 379 9.09 22.24 -33.31
N THR A 380 9.52 21.04 -33.74
CA THR A 380 10.09 20.87 -35.10
C THR A 380 9.08 20.34 -36.12
N ALA A 381 8.88 21.10 -37.20
CA ALA A 381 8.02 20.79 -38.36
C ALA A 381 8.31 19.43 -39.04
N ALA A 382 9.52 18.87 -38.86
CA ALA A 382 9.92 17.55 -39.37
C ALA A 382 9.19 16.38 -38.65
N ASP A 383 8.87 16.53 -37.36
CA ASP A 383 8.15 15.50 -36.58
C ASP A 383 6.65 15.50 -36.88
N ASP A 384 6.08 16.66 -37.23
CA ASP A 384 4.65 16.78 -37.59
C ASP A 384 4.34 15.98 -38.88
N MET A 385 5.31 15.89 -39.80
CA MET A 385 5.15 15.13 -41.05
C MET A 385 5.21 13.61 -40.83
N THR A 386 6.10 13.14 -39.94
CA THR A 386 6.25 11.72 -39.57
C THR A 386 5.09 11.23 -38.69
N ARG A 387 4.64 12.07 -37.75
CA ARG A 387 3.43 11.86 -36.93
C ARG A 387 2.17 11.75 -37.79
N ARG A 388 2.03 12.59 -38.81
CA ARG A 388 0.90 12.55 -39.75
C ARG A 388 0.92 11.30 -40.65
N ARG A 389 2.10 10.87 -41.13
CA ARG A 389 2.24 9.68 -42.00
C ARG A 389 2.01 8.34 -41.31
N THR A 390 2.34 8.19 -40.03
CA THR A 390 2.29 6.88 -39.35
C THR A 390 0.89 6.50 -38.81
N LEU A 391 -0.01 7.49 -38.66
CA LEU A 391 -1.39 7.28 -38.18
C LEU A 391 -2.46 7.60 -39.23
N THR A 392 -2.08 7.74 -40.51
CA THR A 392 -3.07 7.90 -41.60
C THR A 392 -4.02 6.71 -41.61
N GLY A 393 -5.31 6.96 -41.39
CA GLY A 393 -6.38 5.95 -41.40
C GLY A 393 -6.93 5.55 -40.03
N ILE A 394 -6.26 5.89 -38.92
CA ILE A 394 -6.77 5.67 -37.56
C ILE A 394 -7.70 6.83 -37.16
N THR A 395 -8.97 6.51 -36.85
CA THR A 395 -9.98 7.49 -36.42
C THR A 395 -9.68 8.04 -35.01
N ASN A 396 -10.28 9.17 -34.66
CA ASN A 396 -10.13 9.77 -33.32
C ASN A 396 -10.49 8.78 -32.20
N ARG A 397 -11.57 8.00 -32.39
CA ARG A 397 -12.00 7.02 -31.38
C ARG A 397 -11.05 5.83 -31.27
N GLU A 398 -10.50 5.37 -32.38
CA GLU A 398 -9.47 4.32 -32.38
C GLU A 398 -8.17 4.82 -31.74
N ARG A 399 -7.80 6.08 -31.95
CA ARG A 399 -6.63 6.70 -31.31
C ARG A 399 -6.78 6.78 -29.79
N GLU A 400 -7.96 7.16 -29.32
CA GLU A 400 -8.28 7.20 -27.89
C GLU A 400 -8.19 5.81 -27.25
N VAL A 401 -8.73 4.78 -27.93
CA VAL A 401 -8.57 3.38 -27.51
C VAL A 401 -7.08 2.98 -27.49
N LEU A 402 -6.31 3.34 -28.51
CA LEU A 402 -4.87 3.06 -28.63
C LEU A 402 -4.05 3.71 -27.51
N SER A 403 -4.41 4.93 -27.12
CA SER A 403 -3.80 5.65 -25.99
C SER A 403 -4.07 4.97 -24.65
N LEU A 404 -5.31 4.57 -24.42
CA LEU A 404 -5.68 3.86 -23.19
C LEU A 404 -5.00 2.47 -23.14
N MET A 405 -4.85 1.79 -24.28
CA MET A 405 -4.02 0.58 -24.39
C MET A 405 -2.55 0.86 -24.03
N ALA A 406 -1.98 1.97 -24.50
CA ALA A 406 -0.60 2.35 -24.26
C ALA A 406 -0.34 2.76 -22.79
N SER A 407 -1.37 3.22 -22.09
CA SER A 407 -1.37 3.42 -20.64
C SER A 407 -1.47 2.11 -19.85
N GLY A 408 -1.43 0.97 -20.53
CA GLY A 408 -1.52 -0.36 -19.94
C GLY A 408 -2.94 -0.81 -19.62
N LEU A 409 -4.01 -0.12 -20.02
CA LEU A 409 -5.37 -0.54 -19.65
C LEU A 409 -5.84 -1.75 -20.48
N GLY A 410 -6.59 -2.66 -19.85
CA GLY A 410 -7.31 -3.76 -20.51
C GLY A 410 -8.67 -3.33 -21.08
N ASN A 411 -9.26 -4.14 -21.97
CA ASN A 411 -10.49 -3.78 -22.71
C ASN A 411 -11.66 -3.37 -21.81
N ARG A 412 -11.92 -4.13 -20.75
CA ARG A 412 -12.93 -3.77 -19.74
C ARG A 412 -12.72 -2.40 -19.09
N ALA A 413 -11.49 -2.07 -18.73
CA ALA A 413 -11.16 -0.78 -18.12
C ALA A 413 -11.29 0.37 -19.14
N ILE A 414 -10.93 0.12 -20.39
CA ILE A 414 -11.15 1.06 -21.50
C ILE A 414 -12.64 1.28 -21.72
N ALA A 415 -13.44 0.22 -21.72
CA ALA A 415 -14.89 0.27 -21.96
C ALA A 415 -15.60 1.12 -20.90
N GLN A 416 -15.27 0.90 -19.62
CA GLN A 416 -15.78 1.71 -18.51
C GLN A 416 -15.41 3.19 -18.63
N ARG A 417 -14.16 3.48 -19.02
CA ARG A 417 -13.66 4.85 -19.12
C ARG A 417 -14.25 5.63 -20.30
N LEU A 418 -14.59 4.90 -21.36
CA LEU A 418 -15.18 5.45 -22.58
C LEU A 418 -16.71 5.41 -22.59
N SER A 419 -17.34 4.89 -21.52
CA SER A 419 -18.78 4.64 -21.41
C SER A 419 -19.36 3.83 -22.57
N VAL A 420 -18.65 2.75 -22.96
CA VAL A 420 -19.06 1.83 -24.04
C VAL A 420 -18.98 0.38 -23.57
N SER A 421 -19.48 -0.56 -24.38
CA SER A 421 -19.37 -1.99 -24.09
C SER A 421 -17.95 -2.52 -24.35
N GLU A 422 -17.54 -3.59 -23.64
CA GLU A 422 -16.25 -4.27 -23.90
C GLU A 422 -16.15 -4.78 -25.34
N ARG A 423 -17.27 -5.26 -25.90
CA ARG A 423 -17.39 -5.68 -27.30
C ARG A 423 -17.11 -4.54 -28.28
N THR A 424 -17.52 -3.31 -27.94
CA THR A 424 -17.22 -2.11 -28.74
C THR A 424 -15.72 -1.82 -28.73
N VAL A 425 -15.05 -1.96 -27.58
CA VAL A 425 -13.60 -1.79 -27.48
C VAL A 425 -12.86 -2.87 -28.27
N GLU A 426 -13.29 -4.13 -28.19
CA GLU A 426 -12.73 -5.22 -29.01
C GLU A 426 -12.85 -4.94 -30.51
N ALA A 427 -13.98 -4.39 -30.96
CA ALA A 427 -14.17 -3.98 -32.34
C ALA A 427 -13.18 -2.87 -32.76
N HIS A 428 -12.99 -1.85 -31.91
CA HIS A 428 -11.96 -0.82 -32.15
C HIS A 428 -10.55 -1.41 -32.19
N VAL A 429 -10.20 -2.29 -31.25
CA VAL A 429 -8.88 -2.97 -31.20
C VAL A 429 -8.64 -3.82 -32.46
N LYS A 430 -9.65 -4.55 -32.92
CA LYS A 430 -9.58 -5.35 -34.16
C LYS A 430 -9.38 -4.46 -35.38
N ASN A 431 -10.10 -3.33 -35.46
CA ASN A 431 -9.95 -2.38 -36.55
C ASN A 431 -8.58 -1.69 -36.54
N ILE A 432 -8.07 -1.34 -35.36
CA ILE A 432 -6.71 -0.83 -35.17
C ILE A 432 -5.69 -1.84 -35.70
N PHE A 433 -5.76 -3.11 -35.31
CA PHE A 433 -4.80 -4.12 -35.79
C PHE A 433 -4.85 -4.30 -37.30
N ARG A 434 -6.04 -4.24 -37.89
CA ARG A 434 -6.21 -4.28 -39.34
C ARG A 434 -5.58 -3.07 -40.01
N LYS A 435 -5.84 -1.86 -39.52
CA LYS A 435 -5.34 -0.60 -40.08
C LYS A 435 -3.85 -0.38 -39.86
N LEU A 436 -3.27 -0.98 -38.83
CA LEU A 436 -1.82 -0.99 -38.57
C LEU A 436 -1.13 -2.21 -39.21
N GLU A 437 -1.85 -3.00 -40.02
CA GLU A 437 -1.34 -4.18 -40.73
C GLU A 437 -0.56 -5.14 -39.81
N LEU A 438 -1.14 -5.46 -38.65
CA LEU A 438 -0.51 -6.34 -37.65
C LEU A 438 -1.01 -7.79 -37.78
N PRO A 439 -0.28 -8.68 -38.49
CA PRO A 439 -0.69 -10.07 -38.70
C PRO A 439 -0.71 -10.86 -37.39
N VAL A 440 -1.57 -11.88 -37.33
CA VAL A 440 -1.58 -12.86 -36.24
C VAL A 440 -0.30 -13.67 -36.35
N THR A 441 0.57 -13.57 -35.36
CA THR A 441 1.80 -14.37 -35.25
C THR A 441 1.83 -15.02 -33.88
N GLU A 442 2.29 -16.27 -33.78
CA GLU A 442 2.31 -17.01 -32.50
C GLU A 442 3.38 -16.51 -31.53
N ARG A 443 4.38 -15.76 -32.02
CA ARG A 443 5.54 -15.32 -31.23
C ARG A 443 5.40 -13.92 -30.63
N ASP A 444 4.56 -13.04 -31.19
CA ASP A 444 4.47 -11.62 -30.79
C ASP A 444 3.08 -11.20 -30.32
N ASN A 445 3.02 -10.37 -29.27
CA ASN A 445 1.78 -9.79 -28.78
C ASN A 445 1.35 -8.58 -29.64
N ARG A 446 0.33 -8.77 -30.50
CA ARG A 446 -0.22 -7.71 -31.38
C ARG A 446 -0.63 -6.43 -30.65
N ARG A 447 -1.09 -6.53 -29.40
CA ARG A 447 -1.43 -5.36 -28.58
C ARG A 447 -0.18 -4.55 -28.26
N VAL A 448 0.90 -5.23 -27.87
CA VAL A 448 2.20 -4.59 -27.60
C VAL A 448 2.75 -3.97 -28.88
N ARG A 449 2.68 -4.66 -30.02
CA ARG A 449 3.09 -4.06 -31.31
C ARG A 449 2.27 -2.84 -31.69
N ALA A 450 0.95 -2.87 -31.54
CA ALA A 450 0.10 -1.71 -31.80
C ALA A 450 0.44 -0.53 -30.88
N VAL A 451 0.71 -0.81 -29.60
CA VAL A 451 1.17 0.19 -28.63
C VAL A 451 2.55 0.71 -29.00
N LEU A 452 3.51 -0.13 -29.38
CA LEU A 452 4.84 0.31 -29.80
C LEU A 452 4.81 1.11 -31.10
N THR A 453 3.96 0.75 -32.07
CA THR A 453 3.74 1.54 -33.29
C THR A 453 3.12 2.90 -32.96
N PHE A 454 2.12 2.91 -32.07
CA PHE A 454 1.49 4.14 -31.60
C PHE A 454 2.46 5.04 -30.86
N LEU A 455 3.15 4.51 -29.85
CA LEU A 455 4.18 5.20 -29.10
C LEU A 455 5.28 5.66 -30.05
N GLY A 456 5.70 4.83 -31.01
CA GLY A 456 6.61 5.19 -32.10
C GLY A 456 6.15 6.40 -32.90
N SER A 457 4.87 6.48 -33.26
CA SER A 457 4.26 7.62 -33.98
C SER A 457 4.04 8.86 -33.11
N VAL A 458 4.00 8.70 -31.79
CA VAL A 458 3.85 9.76 -30.79
C VAL A 458 5.22 10.23 -30.25
N GLY A 459 6.32 9.57 -30.66
CA GLY A 459 7.71 9.98 -30.36
C GLY A 459 8.52 9.02 -29.47
N LEU A 460 8.21 7.73 -29.42
CA LEU A 460 8.99 6.69 -28.69
C LEU A 460 9.75 5.72 -29.61
N LYS A 461 9.82 6.02 -30.91
CA LYS A 461 10.90 5.55 -31.77
C LYS A 461 11.89 6.70 -31.82
N ASP A 462 12.64 6.84 -30.72
CA ASP A 462 13.76 7.76 -30.53
C ASP A 462 13.52 9.24 -30.94
N PRO A 463 13.34 10.17 -29.97
CA PRO A 463 13.74 11.55 -30.19
C PRO A 463 15.12 11.75 -29.55
N CYS A 464 16.12 11.05 -30.11
CA CYS A 464 17.57 11.25 -30.06
C CYS A 464 18.16 10.59 -31.32
#